data_AF-A0A1J3JS95-F1
#
_entry.id   AF-A0A1J3JS95-F1
#
_cell.length_a   1.000
_cell.length_b   1.000
_cell.length_c   1.000
_cell.angle_alpha   90.00
_cell.angle_beta   90.00
_cell.angle_gamma   90.00
#
_symmetry.space_group_name_H-M   'P 1'
#
loop_
_entity.id
_entity.type
_entity.pdbx_description
1 polymer ?
#
loop_
_entity_poly.entity_id
_entity_poly.type
_entity_poly.pdbx_seq_one_letter_code
_entity_poly.pdbx_strand_id
1 'polypeptide(L)'
;SDESMGDESVLQTKQFPLLTFYKKGEAKTCVFWDLNDYPIPSGVHPASLCESIKDAIWKQHIDGDVSIHAYVDASEPEYQDAGFQLQVFPESEGGKHTRNCAMVADMAIWAVINPTPCNVIILAKVTDVFLATHVRSCCTRIYGQGRAPAQSDSTFLTCIFHQRRGPRVPAQSDSTRLTSRRRRRRRVSHL
;
A
#
# COMPACT_ATOMS: atom_id res chain seq x y z
N SER A 1 3.58 12.31 -40.72
CA SER A 1 3.64 10.93 -40.22
C SER A 1 4.49 10.94 -38.99
N ASP A 2 3.89 11.34 -37.88
CA ASP A 2 4.60 11.65 -36.64
C ASP A 2 3.56 11.52 -35.53
N GLU A 3 3.38 10.30 -34.99
CA GLU A 3 2.66 9.98 -33.73
C GLU A 3 2.78 8.47 -33.48
N SER A 4 3.91 7.97 -32.94
CA SER A 4 4.00 6.60 -32.42
C SER A 4 5.21 6.32 -31.51
N MET A 5 5.89 7.35 -30.99
CA MET A 5 7.14 7.16 -30.24
C MET A 5 7.18 7.94 -28.92
N GLY A 6 6.02 8.11 -28.29
CA GLY A 6 5.86 8.76 -26.98
C GLY A 6 5.45 7.81 -25.84
N ASP A 7 4.73 6.73 -26.14
CA ASP A 7 4.09 5.93 -25.09
C ASP A 7 4.99 4.86 -24.46
N GLU A 8 6.01 4.36 -25.17
CA GLU A 8 6.97 3.40 -24.59
C GLU A 8 7.93 4.06 -23.58
N SER A 9 8.31 5.33 -23.78
CA SER A 9 9.35 5.97 -22.96
C SER A 9 8.82 6.47 -21.61
N VAL A 10 7.56 6.92 -21.55
CA VAL A 10 6.86 7.24 -20.30
C VAL A 10 6.73 6.00 -19.41
N LEU A 11 6.63 4.82 -20.04
CA LEU A 11 6.55 3.52 -19.39
C LEU A 11 7.90 2.90 -19.06
N GLN A 12 9.04 3.53 -19.33
CA GLN A 12 10.36 3.00 -18.93
C GLN A 12 11.01 3.76 -17.77
N THR A 13 10.53 4.97 -17.44
CA THR A 13 11.24 5.89 -16.53
C THR A 13 10.52 6.27 -15.24
N LYS A 14 9.30 5.75 -15.00
CA LYS A 14 8.67 5.89 -13.68
C LYS A 14 8.82 4.57 -12.94
N GLN A 15 9.59 4.60 -11.86
CA GLN A 15 9.52 3.67 -10.74
C GLN A 15 8.03 3.40 -10.47
N PHE A 16 7.54 2.26 -10.96
CA PHE A 16 6.15 2.19 -11.43
C PHE A 16 5.15 2.36 -10.28
N PRO A 17 4.12 3.19 -10.48
CA PRO A 17 3.00 3.24 -9.57
C PRO A 17 2.15 2.00 -9.87
N LEU A 18 2.04 1.10 -8.89
CA LEU A 18 0.95 0.12 -8.71
C LEU A 18 0.17 -0.26 -9.98
N LEU A 19 0.47 -1.44 -10.54
CA LEU A 19 -0.33 -1.99 -11.64
C LEU A 19 -1.77 -2.21 -11.14
N THR A 20 -2.68 -1.35 -11.59
CA THR A 20 -4.12 -1.46 -11.31
C THR A 20 -4.79 -1.64 -12.65
N PHE A 21 -5.08 -2.89 -13.02
CA PHE A 21 -5.86 -3.18 -14.21
C PHE A 21 -7.25 -3.57 -13.71
N TYR A 22 -8.24 -2.72 -13.97
CA TYR A 22 -9.60 -3.03 -13.54
C TYR A 22 -10.65 -2.67 -14.60
N LYS A 23 -11.69 -3.48 -14.68
CA LYS A 23 -12.94 -3.19 -15.38
C LYS A 23 -13.96 -2.72 -14.35
N LYS A 24 -14.64 -1.60 -14.63
CA LYS A 24 -15.76 -1.12 -13.83
C LYS A 24 -16.96 -2.07 -13.92
N GLY A 25 -17.75 -2.15 -12.86
CA GLY A 25 -18.87 -3.06 -12.67
C GLY A 25 -18.53 -4.30 -11.85
N GLU A 26 -19.37 -5.33 -11.92
CA GLU A 26 -19.20 -6.56 -11.15
C GLU A 26 -18.00 -7.37 -11.67
N ALA A 27 -16.90 -7.36 -10.92
CA ALA A 27 -15.69 -8.11 -11.20
C ALA A 27 -14.98 -8.45 -9.89
N LYS A 28 -14.69 -9.74 -9.69
CA LYS A 28 -13.84 -10.17 -8.56
C LYS A 28 -12.49 -9.48 -8.68
N THR A 29 -11.96 -9.03 -7.55
CA THR A 29 -10.71 -8.28 -7.49
C THR A 29 -9.77 -8.94 -6.50
N CYS A 30 -8.51 -9.13 -6.88
CA CYS A 30 -7.46 -9.52 -5.95
C CYS A 30 -6.39 -8.45 -5.83
N VAL A 31 -6.05 -8.11 -4.59
CA VAL A 31 -4.96 -7.22 -4.23
C VAL A 31 -3.79 -8.07 -3.76
N PHE A 32 -2.66 -7.97 -4.43
CA PHE A 32 -1.39 -8.59 -4.06
C PHE A 32 -0.46 -7.53 -3.47
N TRP A 33 -0.13 -7.65 -2.18
CA TRP A 33 0.44 -6.56 -1.39
C TRP A 33 1.74 -6.95 -0.70
N ASP A 34 2.84 -6.29 -1.09
CA ASP A 34 4.12 -6.37 -0.38
C ASP A 34 4.11 -5.40 0.80
N LEU A 35 4.05 -5.96 2.01
CA LEU A 35 4.01 -5.22 3.27
C LEU A 35 5.34 -4.52 3.59
N ASN A 36 6.46 -4.95 3.02
CA ASN A 36 7.73 -4.26 3.21
C ASN A 36 7.82 -3.00 2.32
N ASP A 37 7.30 -3.08 1.10
CA ASP A 37 7.31 -1.95 0.17
C ASP A 37 6.26 -0.88 0.52
N TYR A 38 5.08 -1.32 0.99
CA TYR A 38 3.96 -0.48 1.46
C TYR A 38 3.50 -0.94 2.85
N PRO A 39 4.24 -0.60 3.91
CA PRO A 39 3.91 -1.04 5.27
C PRO A 39 2.63 -0.40 5.80
N ILE A 40 1.99 -1.11 6.73
CA ILE A 40 0.89 -0.56 7.52
C ILE A 40 1.42 0.66 8.31
N PRO A 41 0.76 1.83 8.19
CA PRO A 41 1.20 3.02 8.93
C PRO A 41 1.14 2.81 10.43
N SER A 42 2.11 3.40 11.15
CA SER A 42 2.16 3.31 12.62
C SER A 42 0.87 3.83 13.25
N GLY A 43 0.30 3.06 14.18
CA GLY A 43 -0.94 3.39 14.87
C GLY A 43 -2.22 3.15 14.06
N VAL A 44 -2.11 2.50 12.89
CA VAL A 44 -3.26 2.03 12.10
C VAL A 44 -3.40 0.53 12.30
N HIS A 45 -4.60 0.07 12.67
CA HIS A 45 -4.88 -1.35 12.78
C HIS A 45 -4.94 -2.00 11.39
N PRO A 46 -4.29 -3.17 11.16
CA PRO A 46 -4.22 -3.79 9.84
C PRO A 46 -5.60 -4.04 9.20
N ALA A 47 -6.57 -4.53 9.98
CA ALA A 47 -7.94 -4.75 9.50
C ALA A 47 -8.62 -3.47 8.98
N SER A 48 -8.46 -2.34 9.68
CA SER A 48 -9.02 -1.06 9.25
C SER A 48 -8.36 -0.54 7.98
N LEU A 49 -7.07 -0.85 7.78
CA LEU A 49 -6.38 -0.52 6.54
C LEU A 49 -6.92 -1.36 5.37
N CYS A 50 -7.16 -2.65 5.59
CA CYS A 50 -7.80 -3.52 4.59
C CYS A 50 -9.21 -3.05 4.21
N GLU A 51 -10.01 -2.63 5.18
CA GLU A 51 -11.31 -2.00 4.91
C GLU A 51 -11.16 -0.72 4.08
N SER A 52 -10.18 0.12 4.40
CA SER A 52 -9.88 1.34 3.64
C SER A 52 -9.48 1.05 2.20
N ILE A 53 -8.70 -0.02 1.97
CA ILE A 53 -8.34 -0.48 0.61
C ILE A 53 -9.60 -0.92 -0.15
N LYS A 54 -10.45 -1.75 0.48
CA LYS A 54 -11.70 -2.22 -0.14
C LYS A 54 -12.65 -1.07 -0.48
N ASP A 55 -12.82 -0.12 0.43
CA ASP A 55 -13.64 1.08 0.22
C ASP A 55 -13.08 1.96 -0.91
N ALA A 56 -11.75 2.13 -0.98
CA ALA A 56 -11.11 2.87 -2.06
C ALA A 56 -11.31 2.20 -3.43
N ILE A 57 -11.32 0.87 -3.50
CA ILE A 57 -11.63 0.08 -4.71
C ILE A 57 -13.10 0.24 -5.09
N TRP A 58 -14.01 0.11 -4.13
CA TRP A 58 -15.45 0.31 -4.34
C TRP A 58 -15.77 1.69 -4.91
N LYS A 59 -15.11 2.74 -4.41
CA LYS A 59 -15.23 4.13 -4.91
C LYS A 59 -14.80 4.29 -6.37
N GLN A 60 -14.07 3.34 -6.96
CA GLN A 60 -13.77 3.31 -8.39
C GLN A 60 -14.87 2.66 -9.25
N HIS A 61 -16.02 2.33 -8.65
CA HIS A 61 -17.14 1.60 -9.27
C HIS A 61 -16.74 0.17 -9.67
N ILE A 62 -16.05 -0.51 -8.76
CA ILE A 62 -15.72 -1.93 -8.86
C ILE A 62 -16.57 -2.64 -7.79
N ASP A 63 -17.58 -3.37 -8.25
CA ASP A 63 -18.68 -3.80 -7.37
C ASP A 63 -18.59 -5.29 -6.96
N GLY A 64 -17.49 -5.98 -7.32
CA GLY A 64 -17.29 -7.39 -7.00
C GLY A 64 -16.45 -7.63 -5.73
N ASP A 65 -16.41 -8.89 -5.29
CA ASP A 65 -15.67 -9.31 -4.11
C ASP A 65 -14.17 -8.96 -4.20
N VAL A 66 -13.62 -8.41 -3.11
CA VAL A 66 -12.21 -8.05 -3.00
C VAL A 66 -11.48 -9.00 -2.04
N SER A 67 -10.53 -9.76 -2.60
CA SER A 67 -9.56 -10.58 -1.84
C SER A 67 -8.24 -9.84 -1.70
N ILE A 68 -7.55 -10.01 -0.57
CA ILE A 68 -6.24 -9.39 -0.32
C ILE A 68 -5.25 -10.48 0.07
N HIS A 69 -4.14 -10.57 -0.64
CA HIS A 69 -3.00 -11.44 -0.39
C HIS A 69 -1.80 -10.57 0.00
N ALA A 70 -1.23 -10.79 1.17
CA ALA A 70 -0.14 -10.00 1.71
C ALA A 70 1.15 -10.83 1.82
N TYR A 71 2.28 -10.19 1.52
CA TYR A 71 3.61 -10.81 1.45
C TYR A 71 4.56 -10.00 2.33
N VAL A 72 5.26 -10.67 3.25
CA VAL A 72 6.17 -10.01 4.22
C VAL A 72 7.37 -10.89 4.55
N ASP A 73 8.47 -10.29 5.02
CA ASP A 73 9.63 -11.06 5.51
C ASP A 73 9.42 -11.67 6.90
N ALA A 74 8.68 -10.96 7.76
CA ALA A 74 8.40 -11.37 9.12
C ALA A 74 6.95 -11.04 9.46
N SER A 75 6.24 -12.00 10.06
CA SER A 75 4.87 -11.76 10.53
C SER A 75 4.88 -10.99 11.85
N GLU A 76 3.94 -10.07 11.99
CA GLU A 76 3.60 -9.42 13.26
C GLU A 76 2.35 -10.08 13.87
N PRO A 77 2.19 -10.07 15.21
CA PRO A 77 0.97 -10.58 15.85
C PRO A 77 -0.30 -9.87 15.38
N GLU A 78 -0.20 -8.58 15.06
CA GLU A 78 -1.31 -7.74 14.57
C GLU A 78 -1.85 -8.18 13.21
N TYR A 79 -1.10 -9.02 12.47
CA TYR A 79 -1.55 -9.55 11.19
C TYR A 79 -2.54 -10.70 11.35
N GLN A 80 -2.67 -11.25 12.56
CA GLN A 80 -3.74 -12.20 12.88
C GLN A 80 -5.09 -11.51 12.70
N ASP A 81 -5.97 -12.12 11.91
CA ASP A 81 -7.31 -11.62 11.61
C ASP A 81 -7.36 -10.22 10.93
N ALA A 82 -6.26 -9.81 10.28
CA ALA A 82 -6.16 -8.54 9.57
C ALA A 82 -7.04 -8.44 8.30
N GLY A 83 -7.72 -9.53 7.91
CA GLY A 83 -8.59 -9.54 6.73
C GLY A 83 -7.85 -9.69 5.39
N PHE A 84 -6.57 -10.09 5.41
CA PHE A 84 -5.80 -10.55 4.26
C PHE A 84 -5.26 -11.98 4.48
N GLN A 85 -4.93 -12.66 3.39
CA GLN A 85 -4.20 -13.94 3.41
C GLN A 85 -2.71 -13.63 3.46
N LEU A 86 -2.03 -13.99 4.56
CA LEU A 86 -0.62 -13.68 4.76
C LEU A 86 0.28 -14.82 4.29
N GLN A 87 1.35 -14.47 3.57
CA GLN A 87 2.47 -15.35 3.27
C GLN A 87 3.78 -14.71 3.73
N VAL A 88 4.60 -15.49 4.42
CA VAL A 88 5.86 -15.05 5.03
C VAL A 88 7.03 -15.65 4.26
N PHE A 89 7.98 -14.80 3.88
CA PHE A 89 9.17 -15.18 3.11
C PHE A 89 10.40 -14.59 3.80
N PRO A 90 11.00 -15.32 4.77
CA PRO A 90 12.14 -14.81 5.51
C PRO A 90 13.25 -14.27 4.60
N GLU A 91 13.89 -13.17 5.01
CA GLU A 91 14.94 -12.54 4.21
C GLU A 91 16.09 -13.52 3.87
N SER A 92 16.36 -14.48 4.75
CA SER A 92 17.32 -15.58 4.54
C SER A 92 16.99 -16.50 3.37
N GLU A 93 15.75 -16.50 2.87
CA GLU A 93 15.26 -17.35 1.78
C GLU A 93 15.18 -16.60 0.44
N GLY A 94 15.91 -15.48 0.32
CA GLY A 94 16.00 -14.67 -0.91
C GLY A 94 15.17 -13.38 -0.88
N GLY A 95 14.55 -13.07 0.26
CA GLY A 95 13.90 -11.80 0.56
C GLY A 95 12.99 -11.28 -0.55
N LYS A 96 13.21 -10.04 -0.98
CA LYS A 96 12.35 -9.35 -1.96
C LYS A 96 12.19 -10.12 -3.28
N HIS A 97 13.22 -10.81 -3.76
CA HIS A 97 13.11 -11.56 -5.01
C HIS A 97 12.12 -12.71 -4.87
N THR A 98 12.25 -13.50 -3.79
CA THR A 98 11.36 -14.63 -3.49
C THR A 98 9.92 -14.18 -3.30
N ARG A 99 9.69 -13.08 -2.55
CA ARG A 99 8.35 -12.48 -2.39
C ARG A 99 7.73 -12.10 -3.73
N ASN A 100 8.47 -11.41 -4.58
CA ASN A 100 7.98 -10.98 -5.88
C ASN A 100 7.67 -12.18 -6.80
N CYS A 101 8.51 -13.22 -6.79
CA CYS A 101 8.27 -14.44 -7.56
C CYS A 101 6.98 -15.14 -7.10
N ALA A 102 6.77 -15.28 -5.80
CA ALA A 102 5.54 -15.85 -5.25
C ALA A 102 4.31 -15.01 -5.62
N MET A 103 4.42 -13.69 -5.50
CA MET A 103 3.34 -12.76 -5.87
C MET A 103 2.92 -12.91 -7.34
N VAL A 104 3.89 -13.03 -8.25
CA VAL A 104 3.61 -13.24 -9.69
C VAL A 104 2.95 -14.59 -9.93
N ALA A 105 3.40 -15.65 -9.24
CA ALA A 105 2.82 -16.98 -9.35
C ALA A 105 1.36 -17.01 -8.87
N ASP A 106 1.09 -16.45 -7.69
CA ASP A 106 -0.26 -16.40 -7.13
C ASP A 106 -1.20 -15.54 -7.97
N MET A 107 -0.71 -14.41 -8.50
CA MET A 107 -1.46 -13.60 -9.46
C MET A 107 -1.85 -14.42 -10.70
N ALA A 108 -0.90 -15.13 -11.29
CA ALA A 108 -1.15 -15.93 -12.48
C ALA A 108 -2.15 -17.07 -12.20
N ILE A 109 -2.03 -17.75 -11.06
CA ILE A 109 -2.94 -18.80 -10.61
C ILE A 109 -4.34 -18.21 -10.37
N TRP A 110 -4.44 -17.12 -9.64
CA TRP A 110 -5.71 -16.46 -9.31
C TRP A 110 -6.47 -16.05 -10.58
N ALA A 111 -5.76 -15.50 -11.56
CA ALA A 111 -6.31 -15.14 -12.86
C ALA A 111 -6.85 -16.34 -13.66
N VAL A 112 -6.22 -17.51 -13.54
CA VAL A 112 -6.71 -18.74 -14.19
C VAL A 112 -7.96 -19.26 -13.50
N ILE A 113 -8.02 -19.14 -12.17
CA ILE A 113 -9.17 -19.60 -11.36
C ILE A 113 -10.38 -18.65 -11.50
N ASN A 114 -10.15 -17.35 -11.71
CA ASN A 114 -11.19 -16.34 -11.83
C ASN A 114 -11.30 -15.84 -13.28
N PRO A 115 -12.19 -16.43 -14.11
CA PRO A 115 -12.35 -16.03 -15.50
C PRO A 115 -12.84 -14.59 -15.63
N THR A 116 -12.59 -13.99 -16.79
CA THR A 116 -12.92 -12.57 -17.04
C THR A 116 -14.43 -12.31 -17.01
N PRO A 117 -14.90 -11.15 -16.48
CA PRO A 117 -14.08 -10.05 -15.96
C PRO A 117 -13.58 -10.29 -14.52
N CYS A 118 -12.27 -10.11 -14.33
CA CYS A 118 -11.60 -10.11 -13.03
C CYS A 118 -10.56 -8.98 -13.02
N ASN A 119 -10.20 -8.51 -11.83
CA ASN A 119 -9.27 -7.40 -11.64
C ASN A 119 -8.11 -7.82 -10.75
N VAL A 120 -6.91 -7.34 -11.09
CA VAL A 120 -5.70 -7.55 -10.31
C VAL A 120 -5.10 -6.20 -9.96
N ILE A 121 -4.76 -6.05 -8.69
CA ILE A 121 -4.10 -4.87 -8.12
C ILE A 121 -2.80 -5.32 -7.47
N ILE A 122 -1.68 -4.69 -7.82
CA ILE A 122 -0.37 -5.00 -7.25
C ILE A 122 0.11 -3.81 -6.41
N LEU A 123 0.24 -4.03 -5.10
CA LEU A 123 0.84 -3.13 -4.11
C LEU A 123 2.29 -3.52 -3.79
N ALA A 124 3.20 -3.30 -4.75
CA ALA A 124 4.63 -3.58 -4.59
C ALA A 124 5.49 -2.60 -5.38
N LYS A 125 6.74 -2.38 -4.95
CA LYS A 125 7.75 -1.64 -5.73
C LYS A 125 8.51 -2.65 -6.59
N VAL A 126 8.01 -2.89 -7.80
CA VAL A 126 8.66 -3.79 -8.76
C VAL A 126 9.89 -3.09 -9.34
N THR A 127 11.07 -3.43 -8.82
CA THR A 127 12.35 -2.85 -9.23
C THR A 127 13.10 -3.72 -10.23
N ASP A 128 12.72 -4.99 -10.35
CA ASP A 128 13.36 -5.96 -11.22
C ASP A 128 12.69 -6.00 -12.59
N VAL A 129 13.48 -5.81 -13.66
CA VAL A 129 13.00 -5.73 -15.04
C VAL A 129 12.38 -7.05 -15.50
N PHE A 130 12.91 -8.20 -15.06
CA PHE A 130 12.33 -9.50 -15.38
C PHE A 130 10.97 -9.66 -14.72
N LEU A 131 10.86 -9.31 -13.44
CA LEU A 131 9.58 -9.37 -12.73
C LEU A 131 8.56 -8.40 -13.33
N ALA A 132 8.96 -7.18 -13.68
CA ALA A 132 8.10 -6.23 -14.38
C ALA A 132 7.60 -6.79 -15.72
N THR A 133 8.46 -7.51 -16.45
CA THR A 133 8.12 -8.18 -17.71
C THR A 133 7.12 -9.31 -17.50
N HIS A 134 7.31 -10.15 -16.46
CA HIS A 134 6.39 -11.24 -16.14
C HIS A 134 5.03 -10.73 -15.68
N VAL A 135 5.03 -9.70 -14.82
CA VAL A 135 3.83 -9.00 -14.38
C VAL A 135 3.06 -8.46 -15.59
N ARG A 136 3.75 -7.78 -16.52
CA ARG A 136 3.16 -7.27 -17.76
C ARG A 136 2.59 -8.38 -18.64
N SER A 137 3.35 -9.47 -18.83
CA SER A 137 2.93 -10.63 -19.64
C SER A 137 1.67 -11.29 -19.08
N CYS A 138 1.60 -11.48 -17.76
CA CYS A 138 0.42 -11.99 -17.09
C CYS A 138 -0.78 -11.05 -17.28
N CYS A 139 -0.58 -9.74 -17.12
CA CYS A 139 -1.65 -8.77 -17.34
C CYS A 139 -2.20 -8.85 -18.78
N THR A 140 -1.34 -8.92 -19.81
CA THR A 140 -1.81 -9.06 -21.21
C THR A 140 -2.66 -10.32 -21.41
N ARG A 141 -2.35 -11.41 -20.71
CA ARG A 141 -3.15 -12.65 -20.75
C ARG A 141 -4.49 -12.51 -20.02
N ILE A 142 -4.51 -11.80 -18.89
CA ILE A 142 -5.72 -11.56 -18.09
C ILE A 142 -6.71 -10.67 -18.85
N TYR A 143 -6.22 -9.61 -19.50
CA TYR A 143 -7.08 -8.57 -20.09
C TYR A 143 -7.29 -8.71 -21.61
N GLY A 144 -6.58 -9.64 -22.26
CA GLY A 144 -6.64 -9.91 -23.69
C GLY A 144 -5.65 -9.08 -24.52
N GLN A 145 -5.12 -9.68 -25.59
CA GLN A 145 -4.24 -9.03 -26.57
C GLN A 145 -4.91 -7.76 -27.15
N GLY A 146 -4.23 -6.62 -27.07
CA GLY A 146 -4.63 -5.38 -27.74
C GLY A 146 -5.66 -4.50 -27.01
N ARG A 147 -6.13 -4.87 -25.81
CA ARG A 147 -6.90 -3.96 -24.96
C ARG A 147 -5.98 -3.29 -23.95
N ALA A 148 -5.54 -2.08 -24.26
CA ALA A 148 -4.85 -1.23 -23.30
C ALA A 148 -5.75 -1.03 -22.06
N PRO A 149 -5.18 -0.99 -20.84
CA PRO A 149 -5.94 -0.82 -19.61
C PRO A 149 -6.78 0.46 -19.63
N ALA A 150 -8.00 0.39 -19.08
CA ALA A 150 -8.94 1.51 -19.08
C ALA A 150 -8.51 2.70 -18.20
N GLN A 151 -7.67 2.50 -17.18
CA GLN A 151 -7.16 3.55 -16.30
C GLN A 151 -5.90 3.08 -15.55
N SER A 152 -4.91 3.97 -15.39
CA SER A 152 -3.63 3.72 -14.71
C SER A 152 -3.42 4.57 -13.46
N ASP A 153 -4.44 5.33 -13.04
CA ASP A 153 -4.34 6.15 -11.84
C ASP A 153 -4.48 5.28 -10.58
N SER A 154 -3.35 5.09 -9.89
CA SER A 154 -3.29 4.34 -8.64
C SER A 154 -3.12 5.24 -7.40
N THR A 155 -3.22 6.55 -7.58
CA THR A 155 -3.11 7.52 -6.48
C THR A 155 -4.17 7.30 -5.41
N PHE A 156 -5.36 6.83 -5.79
CA PHE A 156 -6.44 6.52 -4.85
C PHE A 156 -6.04 5.47 -3.80
N LEU A 157 -5.11 4.56 -4.11
CA LEU A 157 -4.58 3.57 -3.18
C LEU A 157 -3.30 4.05 -2.48
N THR A 158 -2.37 4.68 -3.20
CA THR A 158 -1.11 5.14 -2.57
C THR A 158 -1.37 6.23 -1.51
N CYS A 159 -2.38 7.08 -1.69
CA CYS A 159 -2.76 8.08 -0.71
C CYS A 159 -3.09 7.48 0.67
N ILE A 160 -3.60 6.26 0.73
CA ILE A 160 -3.92 5.56 1.98
C ILE A 160 -2.63 5.36 2.81
N PHE A 161 -1.51 5.05 2.15
CA PHE A 161 -0.21 4.81 2.78
C PHE A 161 0.59 6.09 3.04
N HIS A 162 0.25 7.20 2.37
CA HIS A 162 0.93 8.48 2.53
C HIS A 162 0.30 9.40 3.58
N GLN A 163 -0.87 9.06 4.14
CA GLN A 163 -1.49 9.85 5.19
C GLN A 163 -0.80 9.60 6.54
N ARG A 164 -0.30 10.71 7.13
CA ARG A 164 0.23 10.87 8.52
C ARG A 164 1.76 10.83 8.74
N ARG A 165 2.53 11.60 7.96
CA ARG A 165 3.63 12.37 8.55
C ARG A 165 3.12 13.74 9.00
N GLY A 166 2.33 13.76 10.08
CA GLY A 166 2.03 15.02 10.78
C GLY A 166 3.29 15.55 11.48
N PRO A 167 3.42 16.88 11.70
CA PRO A 167 4.58 17.42 12.40
C PRO A 167 4.69 16.82 13.80
N ARG A 168 5.85 16.28 14.17
CA ARG A 168 6.17 16.00 15.58
C ARG A 168 6.07 17.32 16.33
N VAL A 169 5.08 17.45 17.21
CA VAL A 169 5.09 18.50 18.23
C VAL A 169 6.32 18.25 19.11
N PRO A 170 7.27 19.19 19.21
CA PRO A 170 8.40 19.02 20.12
C PRO A 170 7.85 18.99 21.55
N ALA A 171 8.30 18.01 22.34
CA ALA A 171 8.03 17.98 23.76
C ALA A 171 8.48 19.31 24.36
N GLN A 172 7.52 20.09 24.89
CA GLN A 172 7.83 21.26 25.69
C GLN A 172 8.57 20.76 26.93
N SER A 173 9.82 21.16 27.06
CA SER A 173 10.56 21.06 28.32
C SER A 173 9.99 22.13 29.25
N ASP A 174 9.25 21.69 30.25
CA ASP A 174 8.85 22.55 31.36
C ASP A 174 10.10 22.96 32.14
N SER A 175 10.61 24.14 31.82
CA SER A 175 11.60 24.85 32.63
C SER A 175 10.94 26.12 33.16
N THR A 176 10.04 25.96 34.13
CA THR A 176 9.52 27.12 34.87
C THR A 176 10.58 27.54 35.90
N ARG A 177 11.36 28.55 35.51
CA ARG A 177 12.19 29.37 36.39
C ARG A 177 11.41 29.81 37.62
N LEU A 178 11.91 29.40 38.79
CA LEU A 178 11.62 29.97 40.08
C LEU A 178 12.25 31.37 40.18
N THR A 179 11.50 32.43 39.90
CA THR A 179 11.87 33.79 40.35
C THR A 179 10.64 34.60 40.75
N SER A 180 10.47 34.90 42.03
CA SER A 180 10.66 36.27 42.53
C SER A 180 10.20 36.44 43.99
N ARG A 181 11.09 37.09 44.73
CA ARG A 181 10.95 37.64 46.08
C ARG A 181 9.65 38.43 46.28
N ARG A 182 9.03 38.27 47.45
CA ARG A 182 8.37 39.39 48.17
C ARG A 182 8.74 39.36 49.66
N ARG A 183 9.65 40.25 50.05
CA ARG A 183 9.80 40.76 51.42
C ARG A 183 8.69 41.79 51.66
N ARG A 184 7.91 41.68 52.74
CA ARG A 184 7.52 42.83 53.57
C ARG A 184 7.07 42.40 54.97
N ARG A 185 7.76 42.96 55.97
CA ARG A 185 7.53 42.90 57.42
C ARG A 185 6.19 43.55 57.82
N ARG A 186 5.57 43.07 58.90
CA ARG A 186 4.87 43.86 59.96
C ARG A 186 4.71 42.97 61.20
N ARG A 187 5.47 43.27 62.27
CA ARG A 187 5.02 43.84 63.56
C ARG A 187 4.05 42.93 64.33
N VAL A 188 4.55 42.28 65.38
CA VAL A 188 3.73 41.79 66.50
C VAL A 188 4.02 42.71 67.68
N SER A 189 2.96 43.32 68.20
CA SER A 189 2.93 44.15 69.40
C SER A 189 2.53 43.26 70.58
N HIS A 190 3.13 43.52 71.74
CA HIS A 190 2.76 42.98 73.05
C HIS A 190 1.26 43.13 73.36
N LEU A 191 0.69 42.10 73.99
CA LEU A 191 -0.02 42.13 75.27
C LEU A 191 -0.03 40.71 75.85
#